data_AF-A0A0R3MWH8-F1
#
_entry.id   AF-A0A0R3MWH8-F1
#
_cell.length_a   1.000
_cell.length_b   1.000
_cell.length_c   1.000
_cell.angle_alpha   90.00
_cell.angle_beta   90.00
_cell.angle_gamma   90.00
#
_symmetry.space_group_name_H-M   'P 1'
#
loop_
_entity.id
_entity.type
_entity.pdbx_description
1 polymer ?
#
loop_
_entity_poly.entity_id
_entity_poly.type
_entity_poly.pdbx_seq_one_letter_code
_entity_poly.pdbx_strand_id
1 'polypeptide(L)' 'MAKRKTPERREWTATDIHKLKGLAKKKAGVDKIARALKRTVAATAVKASNLGVSLDTRG' A
#
# COMPACT_ATOMS: atom_id res chain seq x y z
N MET A 1 -29.66 0.02 10.58
CA MET A 1 -28.51 0.17 9.66
C MET A 1 -27.27 -0.41 10.33
N ALA A 2 -26.74 -1.53 9.84
CA ALA A 2 -25.53 -2.13 10.41
C ALA A 2 -24.36 -1.14 10.26
N LYS A 3 -23.81 -0.68 11.39
CA LYS A 3 -22.58 0.13 11.40
C LYS A 3 -21.48 -0.73 10.78
N ARG A 4 -21.14 -0.47 9.52
CA ARG A 4 -19.97 -1.08 8.87
C ARG A 4 -18.79 -0.75 9.79
N LYS A 5 -18.23 -1.74 10.47
CA LYS A 5 -16.98 -1.59 11.24
C LYS A 5 -15.98 -0.99 10.27
N THR A 6 -15.69 0.31 10.42
CA THR A 6 -14.54 0.92 9.79
C THR A 6 -13.36 0.04 10.17
N PRO A 7 -12.70 -0.64 9.22
CA PRO A 7 -11.57 -1.48 9.55
C PRO A 7 -10.57 -0.56 10.22
N GLU A 8 -10.34 -0.81 11.51
CA GLU A 8 -9.34 -0.15 12.33
C GLU A 8 -8.10 0.02 11.46
N ARG A 9 -7.65 1.28 11.27
CA ARG A 9 -6.56 1.59 10.34
C ARG A 9 -5.32 0.86 10.82
N ARG A 10 -5.12 -0.37 10.33
CA ARG A 10 -3.97 -1.20 10.71
C ARG A 10 -2.73 -0.36 10.46
N GLU A 11 -1.93 -0.17 11.49
CA GLU A 11 -0.76 0.70 11.40
C GLU A 11 0.22 0.16 10.36
N TRP A 12 0.94 1.07 9.71
CA TRP A 12 1.99 0.69 8.77
C TRP A 12 3.22 0.28 9.56
N THR A 13 3.55 -1.00 9.53
CA THR A 13 4.77 -1.48 10.20
C THR A 13 6.01 -1.05 9.39
N ALA A 14 7.16 -0.94 10.05
CA ALA A 14 8.43 -0.65 9.38
C ALA A 14 8.76 -1.70 8.30
N THR A 15 8.38 -2.96 8.54
CA THR A 15 8.51 -4.06 7.57
C THR A 15 7.64 -3.83 6.33
N ASP A 16 6.40 -3.36 6.49
CA ASP A 16 5.52 -3.03 5.37
C ASP A 16 6.09 -1.87 4.53
N ILE A 17 6.66 -0.86 5.18
CA ILE A 17 7.31 0.27 4.52
C ILE A 17 8.54 -0.20 3.74
N HIS A 18 9.37 -1.06 4.32
CA HIS A 18 10.55 -1.60 3.66
C HIS A 18 10.18 -2.45 2.44
N LYS A 19 9.17 -3.33 2.59
CA LYS A 19 8.63 -4.12 1.48
C LYS A 19 8.03 -3.25 0.39
N LEU A 20 7.26 -2.22 0.75
CA LEU A 20 6.69 -1.25 -0.20
C LEU A 20 7.80 -0.56 -1.01
N LYS A 21 8.85 -0.05 -0.35
CA LYS A 21 10.01 0.57 -1.03
C LYS A 21 10.74 -0.40 -1.94
N GLY A 22 10.98 -1.63 -1.50
CA GLY A 22 11.65 -2.65 -2.29
C GLY A 22 10.84 -3.07 -3.53
N LEU A 23 9.52 -3.25 -3.37
CA LEU A 23 8.63 -3.61 -4.48
C LEU A 23 8.42 -2.44 -5.46
N ALA A 24 8.35 -1.21 -4.95
CA ALA A 24 8.28 -0.01 -5.78
C ALA A 24 9.53 0.17 -6.66
N LYS A 25 10.73 -0.06 -6.09
CA LYS A 25 11.98 -0.08 -6.86
C LYS A 25 11.98 -1.11 -7.99
N LYS A 26 11.35 -2.26 -7.75
CA LYS A 26 11.17 -3.33 -8.76
C LYS A 26 10.10 -3.00 -9.81
N LYS A 27 9.48 -1.81 -9.75
CA LYS A 27 8.32 -1.43 -10.57
C LYS A 27 7.22 -2.49 -10.56
N ALA A 28 7.06 -3.16 -9.42
CA ALA A 28 5.91 -4.03 -9.23
C ALA A 28 4.69 -3.11 -9.17
N GLY A 29 3.82 -3.17 -10.18
CA GLY A 29 2.64 -2.30 -10.23
C GLY A 29 1.86 -2.29 -8.91
N VAL A 30 1.25 -1.16 -8.60
CA VAL A 30 0.54 -0.90 -7.32
C VAL A 30 -0.34 -2.05 -6.86
N ASP A 31 -1.02 -2.69 -7.81
CA ASP A 31 -1.93 -3.79 -7.57
C ASP A 31 -1.23 -5.04 -6.99
N LYS A 32 -0.05 -5.41 -7.52
CA LYS A 32 0.77 -6.52 -6.98
C LYS A 32 1.29 -6.21 -5.58
N ILE A 33 1.68 -4.95 -5.34
CA ILE A 33 2.16 -4.50 -4.02
C ILE A 33 1.02 -4.54 -3.00
N ALA A 34 -0.16 -4.08 -3.37
CA ALA A 34 -1.34 -4.11 -2.53
C ALA A 34 -1.71 -5.54 -2.13
N ARG A 35 -1.73 -6.48 -3.09
CA ARG A 35 -1.95 -7.91 -2.81
C ARG A 35 -0.88 -8.50 -1.88
N ALA A 36 0.40 -8.20 -2.13
CA ALA A 36 1.51 -8.69 -1.32
C ALA A 36 1.47 -8.18 0.13
N LEU A 37 1.04 -6.94 0.34
CA LEU A 37 0.89 -6.33 1.66
C LEU A 37 -0.48 -6.62 2.30
N LYS A 38 -1.36 -7.35 1.62
CA LYS A 38 -2.78 -7.54 2.02
C LYS A 38 -3.47 -6.20 2.38
N ARG A 39 -3.11 -5.14 1.65
CA ARG A 39 -3.66 -3.79 1.78
C ARG A 39 -4.45 -3.43 0.53
N THR A 40 -5.30 -2.42 0.64
CA THR A 40 -5.98 -1.88 -0.54
C THR A 40 -5.02 -1.08 -1.40
N VAL A 41 -5.24 -1.08 -2.72
CA VAL A 41 -4.51 -0.27 -3.70
C VAL A 41 -4.48 1.20 -3.28
N ALA A 42 -5.63 1.76 -2.89
CA ALA A 42 -5.74 3.13 -2.44
C ALA A 42 -4.88 3.41 -1.19
N ALA A 43 -4.87 2.52 -0.20
CA ALA A 43 -4.05 2.71 1.00
C ALA A 43 -2.55 2.66 0.68
N THR A 44 -2.15 1.74 -0.18
CA THR A 44 -0.76 1.59 -0.65
C THR A 44 -0.31 2.83 -1.44
N ALA A 45 -1.17 3.35 -2.34
CA ALA A 45 -0.90 4.56 -3.10
C ALA A 45 -0.76 5.78 -2.18
N VAL A 46 -1.73 6.02 -1.29
CA VAL A 46 -1.66 7.13 -0.32
C VAL A 46 -0.41 7.05 0.54
N LYS A 47 -0.07 5.85 1.05
CA LYS A 47 1.13 5.69 1.87
C LYS A 47 2.40 5.93 1.07
N ALA A 48 2.49 5.45 -0.16
CA ALA A 48 3.64 5.66 -1.01
C ALA A 48 3.82 7.12 -1.40
N SER A 49 2.74 7.82 -1.76
CA SER A 49 2.74 9.26 -1.98
C SER A 49 3.24 10.02 -0.74
N ASN A 50 2.76 9.65 0.45
CA ASN A 50 3.20 10.24 1.70
C ASN A 50 4.66 9.89 2.06
N LEU A 51 5.23 8.84 1.46
CA LEU A 51 6.63 8.42 1.65
C LEU A 51 7.55 8.93 0.52
N GLY A 52 7.02 9.68 -0.46
CA GLY A 52 7.77 10.09 -1.65
C GLY A 52 8.18 8.92 -2.55
N VAL A 53 7.49 7.79 -2.47
CA VAL A 53 7.76 6.60 -3.28
C VAL A 53 6.84 6.63 -4.50
N SER A 54 7.42 6.81 -5.69
CA SER A 54 6.69 6.66 -6.94
C SER A 54 6.34 5.20 -7.16
N LEU A 55 5.06 4.86 -7.01
CA LEU A 55 4.55 3.57 -7.46
C LEU A 55 4.22 3.67 -8.94
N ASP A 56 4.60 2.65 -9.69
CA ASP A 56 4.16 2.50 -11.07
C ASP A 56 2.65 2.21 -11.06
N THR A 57 1.86 3.26 -11.29
CA THR A 57 0.39 3.21 -11.40
C THR A 57 -0.07 2.88 -12.81
N ARG A 58 0.86 2.82 -13.77
CA ARG A 58 0.63 2.46 -15.17
C ARG A 58 0.72 0.94 -15.30
N GLY A 59 -0.40 0.26 -15.09
CA GLY A 59 -0.57 -1.11 -15.59
C GLY A 59 -0.52 -1.13 -17.11
#